data_AF-A0A7C6DZW3-F1
#
_entry.id   AF-A0A7C6DZW3-F1
#
_cell.length_a   1.000
_cell.length_b   1.000
_cell.length_c   1.000
_cell.angle_alpha   90.00
_cell.angle_beta   90.00
_cell.angle_gamma   90.00
#
_symmetry.space_group_name_H-M   'P 1'
#
loop_
_entity.id
_entity.type
_entity.pdbx_description
1 polymer ?
#
loop_
_entity_poly.entity_id
_entity_poly.type
_entity_poly.pdbx_seq_one_letter_code
_entity_poly.pdbx_strand_id
1 'polypeptide(L)'
;LLGRDDGMNSHGLCVTFAGCGILKREPTRRGFNFFLVVRTLLDNCRTVDEAVEHLEKMPVSGYWSFLVTDKSNNATLAQFFDGKSSFKRIGPDSAEQFLFSTNHYFLPDMVKYQEYAGDWILKNSKKRFELISKRLSQASPNISKETVRHVLSKEIYEGVCGHYYTDYFGTLFSVIYDLTELKAEACFGAPTHNKWQGPFSLEDSVGLSHYTAILPDKSIKLDALWD
;
A
#
# COMPACT_ATOMS: atom_id res chain seq x y z
N LEU A 1 -17.77 3.90 -12.52
CA LEU A 1 -17.24 3.41 -11.22
C LEU A 1 -16.24 4.42 -10.71
N LEU A 2 -16.21 4.74 -9.42
CA LEU A 2 -15.07 5.42 -8.78
C LEU A 2 -14.14 4.32 -8.27
N GLY A 3 -12.84 4.39 -8.60
CA GLY A 3 -11.85 3.48 -8.03
C GLY A 3 -11.75 3.76 -6.54
N ARG A 4 -12.02 2.77 -5.70
CA ARG A 4 -12.11 2.96 -4.24
C ARG A 4 -10.76 2.74 -3.56
N ASP A 5 -9.95 1.83 -4.10
CA ASP A 5 -8.72 1.33 -3.49
C ASP A 5 -7.54 1.40 -4.49
N ASP A 6 -6.51 0.59 -4.27
CA ASP A 6 -5.34 0.40 -5.12
C ASP A 6 -5.68 -0.11 -6.53
N GLY A 7 -4.76 0.03 -7.49
CA GLY A 7 -4.95 -0.55 -8.82
C GLY A 7 -3.77 -0.42 -9.78
N MET A 8 -3.94 -1.00 -10.96
CA MET A 8 -3.03 -0.91 -12.10
C MET A 8 -3.82 -0.58 -13.37
N ASN A 9 -3.28 0.27 -14.25
CA ASN A 9 -3.91 0.63 -15.53
C ASN A 9 -3.29 -0.13 -16.72
N SER A 10 -3.86 0.08 -17.91
CA SER A 10 -3.44 -0.58 -19.16
C SER A 10 -2.04 -0.20 -19.63
N HIS A 11 -1.49 0.91 -19.13
CA HIS A 11 -0.12 1.32 -19.41
C HIS A 11 0.88 0.64 -18.47
N GLY A 12 0.41 -0.08 -17.45
CA GLY A 12 1.24 -0.72 -16.44
C GLY A 12 1.74 0.24 -15.37
N LEU A 13 1.04 1.36 -15.17
CA LEU A 13 1.18 2.18 -13.96
C LEU A 13 0.37 1.50 -12.85
N CYS A 14 1.03 1.23 -11.72
CA CYS A 14 0.40 0.71 -10.51
C CYS A 14 0.49 1.75 -9.41
N VAL A 15 -0.62 1.96 -8.70
CA VAL A 15 -0.76 2.90 -7.59
C VAL A 15 -1.34 2.15 -6.41
N THR A 16 -0.60 2.16 -5.30
CA THR A 16 -1.10 1.71 -4.00
C THR A 16 -0.98 2.82 -2.96
N PHE A 17 -1.77 2.74 -1.89
CA PHE A 17 -1.68 3.70 -0.80
C PHE A 17 -1.57 3.02 0.57
N ALA A 18 -0.99 3.75 1.51
CA ALA A 18 -1.01 3.42 2.92
C ALA A 18 -1.28 4.69 3.73
N GLY A 19 -2.02 4.53 4.81
CA GLY A 19 -2.62 5.64 5.55
C GLY A 19 -3.95 5.16 6.09
N CYS A 20 -4.80 6.07 6.55
CA CYS A 20 -6.05 5.75 7.25
C CYS A 20 -5.80 5.23 8.68
N GLY A 21 -6.08 6.10 9.63
CA GLY A 21 -6.09 5.78 11.04
C GLY A 21 -6.57 6.99 11.84
N ILE A 22 -6.86 6.78 13.12
CA ILE A 22 -7.26 7.87 14.01
C ILE A 22 -6.09 8.84 14.15
N LEU A 23 -6.27 10.04 13.60
CA LEU A 23 -5.35 11.13 13.78
C LEU A 23 -5.65 11.82 15.12
N LYS A 24 -4.59 12.21 15.84
CA LYS A 24 -4.69 13.08 17.01
C LYS A 24 -5.15 14.50 16.62
N ARG A 25 -4.95 14.87 15.35
CA ARG A 25 -5.34 16.14 14.76
C ARG A 25 -5.78 15.94 13.32
N GLU A 26 -6.93 16.51 12.99
CA GLU A 26 -7.43 16.55 11.62
C GLU A 26 -6.58 17.48 10.72
N PRO A 27 -6.39 17.12 9.44
CA PRO A 27 -5.78 18.01 8.45
C PRO A 27 -6.58 19.32 8.37
N THR A 28 -5.87 20.45 8.26
CA THR A 28 -6.52 21.77 8.22
C THR A 28 -6.78 22.23 6.80
N ARG A 29 -5.96 21.78 5.84
CA ARG A 29 -6.13 22.10 4.43
C ARG A 29 -7.15 21.18 3.77
N ARG A 30 -8.04 21.80 3.00
CA ARG A 30 -8.92 21.10 2.07
C ARG A 30 -8.12 20.57 0.88
N GLY A 31 -8.50 19.40 0.40
CA GLY A 31 -7.84 18.72 -0.71
C GLY A 31 -8.57 17.45 -1.10
N PHE A 32 -8.00 16.72 -2.05
CA PHE A 32 -8.48 15.43 -2.47
C PHE A 32 -8.11 14.36 -1.45
N ASN A 33 -9.06 13.46 -1.19
CA ASN A 33 -8.85 12.27 -0.39
C ASN A 33 -8.23 11.15 -1.25
N PHE A 34 -7.64 10.13 -0.63
CA PHE A 34 -6.79 9.14 -1.30
C PHE A 34 -7.45 8.50 -2.53
N PHE A 35 -8.73 8.12 -2.46
CA PHE A 35 -9.41 7.44 -3.57
C PHE A 35 -9.51 8.31 -4.83
N LEU A 36 -9.66 9.63 -4.68
CA LEU A 36 -9.63 10.56 -5.82
C LEU A 36 -8.21 10.70 -6.37
N VAL A 37 -7.19 10.70 -5.51
CA VAL A 37 -5.78 10.74 -5.92
C VAL A 37 -5.46 9.49 -6.74
N VAL A 38 -5.68 8.29 -6.17
CA VAL A 38 -5.43 7.01 -6.84
C VAL A 38 -6.15 6.96 -8.18
N ARG A 39 -7.45 7.32 -8.19
CA ARG A 39 -8.22 7.28 -9.44
C ARG A 39 -7.70 8.27 -10.48
N THR A 40 -7.32 9.47 -10.08
CA THR A 40 -6.78 10.48 -10.99
C THR A 40 -5.49 9.99 -11.63
N LEU A 41 -4.58 9.38 -10.85
CA LEU A 41 -3.33 8.85 -11.38
C LEU A 41 -3.57 7.69 -12.34
N LEU A 42 -4.42 6.73 -11.98
CA LEU A 42 -4.71 5.58 -12.85
C LEU A 42 -5.38 5.96 -14.16
N ASP A 43 -6.22 7.00 -14.18
CA ASP A 43 -6.92 7.46 -15.39
C ASP A 43 -6.06 8.35 -16.30
N ASN A 44 -5.11 9.11 -15.73
CA ASN A 44 -4.45 10.20 -16.46
C ASN A 44 -2.94 10.00 -16.64
N CYS A 45 -2.32 9.03 -15.97
CA CYS A 45 -0.87 8.84 -16.01
C CYS A 45 -0.51 7.46 -16.57
N ARG A 46 0.60 7.40 -17.30
CA ARG A 46 1.17 6.19 -17.90
C ARG A 46 2.45 5.74 -17.20
N THR A 47 3.19 6.69 -16.65
CA THR A 47 4.50 6.49 -16.04
C THR A 47 4.57 7.10 -14.65
N VAL A 48 5.58 6.72 -13.88
CA VAL A 48 5.88 7.31 -12.57
C VAL A 48 6.21 8.80 -12.71
N ASP A 49 6.90 9.22 -13.79
CA ASP A 49 7.18 10.64 -14.04
C ASP A 49 5.89 11.45 -14.17
N GLU A 50 4.96 11.02 -15.02
CA GLU A 50 3.66 11.69 -15.17
C GLU A 50 2.89 11.70 -13.84
N ALA A 51 2.92 10.59 -13.08
CA ALA A 51 2.25 10.52 -11.79
C ALA A 51 2.85 11.49 -10.76
N VAL A 52 4.18 11.65 -10.72
CA VAL A 52 4.86 12.62 -9.85
C VAL A 52 4.44 14.04 -10.22
N GLU A 53 4.45 14.40 -11.51
CA GLU A 53 4.04 15.74 -11.96
C GLU A 53 2.60 16.08 -11.57
N HIS A 54 1.70 15.08 -11.61
CA HIS A 54 0.32 15.24 -11.14
C HIS A 54 0.27 15.43 -9.63
N LEU A 55 0.97 14.59 -8.88
CA LEU A 55 1.01 14.61 -7.41
C LEU A 55 1.58 15.91 -6.84
N GLU A 56 2.59 16.50 -7.48
CA GLU A 56 3.18 17.79 -7.07
C GLU A 56 2.20 18.96 -7.18
N LYS A 57 1.29 18.91 -8.16
CA LYS A 57 0.29 19.96 -8.40
C LYS A 57 -1.02 19.72 -7.65
N MET A 58 -1.23 18.51 -7.15
CA MET A 58 -2.50 18.08 -6.57
C MET A 58 -2.62 18.54 -5.11
N PRO A 59 -3.70 19.25 -4.73
CA PRO A 59 -3.97 19.54 -3.33
C PRO A 59 -4.45 18.26 -2.64
N VAL A 60 -3.55 17.48 -2.04
CA VAL A 60 -3.89 16.27 -1.28
C VAL A 60 -4.16 16.64 0.18
N SER A 61 -5.28 16.17 0.70
CA SER A 61 -5.62 16.29 2.14
C SER A 61 -5.54 14.94 2.83
N GLY A 62 -5.13 14.95 4.09
CA GLY A 62 -5.05 13.73 4.90
C GLY A 62 -3.63 13.32 5.24
N TYR A 63 -3.53 12.13 5.80
CA TYR A 63 -2.28 11.48 6.15
C TYR A 63 -2.11 10.28 5.22
N TRP A 64 -1.33 10.45 4.14
CA TRP A 64 -1.24 9.45 3.07
C TRP A 64 0.19 9.24 2.61
N SER A 65 0.50 7.98 2.33
CA SER A 65 1.65 7.54 1.55
C SER A 65 1.12 6.89 0.28
N PHE A 66 1.57 7.33 -0.89
CA PHE A 66 1.30 6.67 -2.16
C PHE A 66 2.57 6.01 -2.66
N LEU A 67 2.49 4.74 -3.00
CA LEU A 67 3.54 4.03 -3.71
C LEU A 67 3.09 3.88 -5.16
N VAL A 68 3.89 4.38 -6.09
CA VAL A 68 3.61 4.34 -7.53
C VAL A 68 4.78 3.67 -8.23
N THR A 69 4.49 2.75 -9.14
CA THR A 69 5.50 2.04 -9.94
C THR A 69 5.00 1.81 -11.36
N ASP A 70 5.92 1.71 -12.32
CA ASP A 70 5.59 1.49 -13.73
C ASP A 70 6.40 0.35 -14.38
N LYS A 71 6.01 -0.02 -15.61
CA LYS A 71 6.66 -1.06 -16.43
C LYS A 71 8.12 -0.77 -16.77
N SER A 72 8.58 0.46 -16.61
CA SER A 72 9.97 0.85 -16.85
C SER A 72 10.85 0.64 -15.62
N ASN A 73 10.33 -0.04 -14.58
CA ASN A 73 10.99 -0.28 -13.30
C ASN A 73 11.34 1.01 -12.54
N ASN A 74 10.60 2.08 -12.80
CA ASN A 74 10.65 3.26 -11.94
C ASN A 74 9.66 3.09 -10.81
N ALA A 75 9.99 3.62 -9.63
CA ALA A 75 9.06 3.71 -8.52
C ALA A 75 9.23 5.01 -7.73
N THR A 76 8.14 5.46 -7.10
CA THR A 76 8.18 6.56 -6.14
C THR A 76 7.31 6.27 -4.93
N LEU A 77 7.80 6.69 -3.77
CA LEU A 77 7.00 6.86 -2.57
C LEU A 77 6.77 8.36 -2.37
N ALA A 78 5.50 8.76 -2.32
CA ALA A 78 5.09 10.13 -2.04
C ALA A 78 4.31 10.19 -0.72
N GLN A 79 4.77 10.98 0.24
CA GLN A 79 4.12 11.15 1.54
C GLN A 79 3.51 12.55 1.63
N PHE A 80 2.25 12.66 2.07
CA PHE A 80 1.46 13.89 2.07
C PHE A 80 0.83 14.16 3.44
N PHE A 81 0.99 15.38 3.95
CA PHE A 81 0.28 15.87 5.13
C PHE A 81 0.02 17.37 5.04
N ASP A 82 -1.24 17.78 5.18
CA ASP A 82 -1.64 19.20 5.31
C ASP A 82 -1.04 20.13 4.22
N GLY A 83 -1.06 19.66 2.96
CA GLY A 83 -0.50 20.37 1.81
C GLY A 83 1.04 20.41 1.75
N LYS A 84 1.71 19.61 2.57
CA LYS A 84 3.15 19.33 2.48
C LYS A 84 3.34 17.94 1.91
N SER A 85 4.38 17.78 1.10
CA SER A 85 4.72 16.52 0.49
C SER A 85 6.23 16.33 0.44
N SER A 86 6.63 15.06 0.39
CA SER A 86 8.01 14.65 0.11
C SER A 86 7.97 13.39 -0.74
N PHE A 87 8.96 13.25 -1.61
CA PHE A 87 9.03 12.18 -2.59
C PHE A 87 10.38 11.48 -2.48
N LYS A 88 10.36 10.16 -2.57
CA LYS A 88 11.55 9.34 -2.80
C LYS A 88 11.36 8.60 -4.12
N ARG A 89 12.32 8.71 -5.02
CA ARG A 89 12.27 8.08 -6.34
C ARG A 89 13.42 7.08 -6.45
N ILE A 90 13.13 5.93 -7.05
CA ILE A 90 14.12 4.96 -7.49
C ILE A 90 13.84 4.56 -8.94
N GLY A 91 14.87 4.11 -9.63
CA GLY A 91 14.79 3.54 -10.97
C GLY A 91 15.82 2.42 -11.14
N PRO A 92 15.97 1.87 -12.36
CA PRO A 92 16.84 0.72 -12.63
C PRO A 92 18.26 0.87 -12.08
N ASP A 93 18.84 2.07 -12.20
CA ASP A 93 20.23 2.36 -11.84
C ASP A 93 20.41 2.84 -10.38
N SER A 94 19.35 2.86 -9.58
CA SER A 94 19.42 3.31 -8.18
C SER A 94 20.12 2.29 -7.29
N ALA A 95 20.88 2.71 -6.28
CA ALA A 95 21.48 1.77 -5.33
C ALA A 95 20.40 1.01 -4.52
N GLU A 96 19.30 1.68 -4.20
CA GLU A 96 18.13 1.07 -3.58
C GLU A 96 17.19 0.52 -4.66
N GLN A 97 16.83 -0.75 -4.51
CA GLN A 97 16.16 -1.52 -5.57
C GLN A 97 14.68 -1.83 -5.25
N PHE A 98 14.16 -1.37 -4.12
CA PHE A 98 12.75 -1.52 -3.76
C PHE A 98 12.28 -0.40 -2.83
N LEU A 99 10.99 -0.08 -2.91
CA LEU A 99 10.30 0.83 -2.00
C LEU A 99 9.13 0.09 -1.35
N PHE A 100 8.82 0.47 -0.11
CA PHE A 100 7.67 -0.04 0.61
C PHE A 100 7.22 1.01 1.63
N SER A 101 5.96 0.93 2.03
CA SER A 101 5.42 1.78 3.08
C SER A 101 4.46 0.98 3.96
N THR A 102 4.27 1.49 5.17
CA THR A 102 3.17 1.08 6.05
C THR A 102 2.37 2.34 6.39
N ASN A 103 1.80 2.46 7.58
CA ASN A 103 0.91 3.57 7.96
C ASN A 103 1.64 4.65 8.80
N HIS A 104 2.94 4.86 8.59
CA HIS A 104 3.72 5.93 9.23
C HIS A 104 4.71 6.59 8.26
N TYR A 105 5.11 7.82 8.59
CA TYR A 105 6.10 8.56 7.82
C TYR A 105 7.53 8.19 8.19
N PHE A 106 8.38 8.12 7.17
CA PHE A 106 9.81 7.87 7.30
C PHE A 106 10.66 8.70 6.34
N LEU A 107 10.05 9.45 5.40
CA LEU A 107 10.77 10.43 4.62
C LEU A 107 11.18 11.60 5.53
N PRO A 108 12.45 12.07 5.51
CA PRO A 108 12.97 13.02 6.50
C PRO A 108 12.09 14.24 6.75
N ASP A 109 11.55 14.85 5.68
CA ASP A 109 10.71 16.05 5.78
C ASP A 109 9.32 15.77 6.37
N MET A 110 8.89 14.51 6.34
CA MET A 110 7.55 14.08 6.73
C MET A 110 7.51 13.47 8.13
N VAL A 111 8.63 12.96 8.64
CA VAL A 111 8.72 12.32 9.97
C VAL A 111 8.13 13.20 11.08
N LYS A 112 8.32 14.52 11.04
CA LYS A 112 7.76 15.44 12.05
C LYS A 112 6.23 15.35 12.18
N TYR A 113 5.51 15.10 11.08
CA TYR A 113 4.05 15.00 11.06
C TYR A 113 3.52 13.69 11.66
N GLN A 114 4.40 12.73 11.99
CA GLN A 114 3.99 11.52 12.70
C GLN A 114 3.48 11.82 14.11
N GLU A 115 3.77 13.00 14.68
CA GLU A 115 3.22 13.44 15.97
C GLU A 115 1.68 13.46 15.98
N TYR A 116 1.06 13.61 14.80
CA TYR A 116 -0.39 13.63 14.63
C TYR A 116 -1.00 12.23 14.43
N ALA A 117 -0.20 11.18 14.29
CA ALA A 117 -0.71 9.82 14.20
C ALA A 117 -1.01 9.25 15.59
N GLY A 118 -2.03 8.39 15.70
CA GLY A 118 -2.32 7.66 16.93
C GLY A 118 -1.17 6.73 17.34
N ASP A 119 -0.89 6.63 18.64
CA ASP A 119 0.27 5.88 19.16
C ASP A 119 0.23 4.40 18.80
N TRP A 120 -0.95 3.80 18.88
CA TRP A 120 -1.17 2.42 18.49
C TRP A 120 -0.85 2.17 17.00
N ILE A 121 -1.24 3.09 16.11
CA ILE A 121 -0.93 3.00 14.66
C ILE A 121 0.57 3.03 14.45
N LEU A 122 1.28 3.94 15.13
CA LEU A 122 2.73 4.07 15.01
C LEU A 122 3.46 2.82 15.47
N LYS A 123 3.10 2.25 16.64
CA LYS A 123 3.70 1.01 17.16
C LYS A 123 3.57 -0.13 16.13
N ASN A 124 2.35 -0.37 15.66
CA ASN A 124 2.05 -1.44 14.71
C ASN A 124 2.68 -1.22 13.34
N SER A 125 2.66 0.02 12.87
CA SER A 125 3.22 0.37 11.58
C SER A 125 4.73 0.18 11.54
N LYS A 126 5.44 0.58 12.60
CA LYS A 126 6.90 0.40 12.71
C LYS A 126 7.27 -1.09 12.76
N LYS A 127 6.54 -1.90 13.52
CA LYS A 127 6.79 -3.35 13.59
C LYS A 127 6.56 -4.07 12.26
N ARG A 128 5.47 -3.77 11.54
CA ARG A 128 5.28 -4.30 10.17
C ARG A 128 6.34 -3.80 9.21
N PHE A 129 6.78 -2.55 9.34
CA PHE A 129 7.86 -2.00 8.53
C PHE A 129 9.18 -2.77 8.75
N GLU A 130 9.54 -3.08 9.99
CA GLU A 130 10.70 -3.91 10.33
C GLU A 130 10.61 -5.30 9.67
N LEU A 131 9.44 -5.96 9.73
CA LEU A 131 9.22 -7.28 9.13
C LEU A 131 9.36 -7.26 7.60
N ILE A 132 8.71 -6.29 6.93
CA ILE A 132 8.81 -6.12 5.48
C ILE A 132 10.26 -5.82 5.10
N SER A 133 10.89 -4.85 5.77
CA SER A 133 12.27 -4.43 5.52
C SER A 133 13.23 -5.62 5.60
N LYS A 134 13.15 -6.41 6.68
CA LYS A 134 13.97 -7.60 6.88
C LYS A 134 13.79 -8.60 5.75
N ARG A 135 12.54 -8.93 5.41
CA ARG A 135 12.25 -9.95 4.39
C ARG A 135 12.68 -9.51 2.99
N LEU A 136 12.40 -8.27 2.60
CA LEU A 136 12.77 -7.75 1.28
C LEU A 136 14.30 -7.58 1.17
N SER A 137 14.97 -7.08 2.20
CA SER A 137 16.43 -6.95 2.22
C SER A 137 17.16 -8.28 2.09
N GLN A 138 16.63 -9.36 2.69
CA GLN A 138 17.18 -10.71 2.57
C GLN A 138 17.03 -11.30 1.16
N ALA A 139 15.98 -10.91 0.43
CA ALA A 139 15.73 -11.38 -0.93
C ALA A 139 16.39 -10.51 -1.99
N SER A 140 16.67 -9.24 -1.68
CA SER A 140 17.30 -8.27 -2.58
C SER A 140 18.67 -8.77 -3.08
N PRO A 141 18.99 -8.58 -4.37
CA PRO A 141 18.22 -7.85 -5.39
C PRO A 141 17.10 -8.68 -6.05
N ASN A 142 16.99 -9.97 -5.77
CA ASN A 142 16.08 -10.89 -6.45
C ASN A 142 14.75 -11.06 -5.70
N ILE A 143 13.98 -9.98 -5.59
CA ILE A 143 12.66 -10.02 -4.95
C ILE A 143 11.66 -10.65 -5.93
N SER A 144 11.33 -11.93 -5.71
CA SER A 144 10.32 -12.64 -6.52
C SER A 144 8.88 -12.38 -6.05
N LYS A 145 7.93 -12.76 -6.91
CA LYS A 145 6.50 -12.78 -6.60
C LYS A 145 6.19 -13.61 -5.33
N GLU A 146 6.90 -14.71 -5.13
CA GLU A 146 6.77 -15.59 -3.95
C GLU A 146 7.29 -14.89 -2.68
N THR A 147 8.34 -14.07 -2.78
CA THR A 147 8.81 -13.25 -1.65
C THR A 147 7.72 -12.27 -1.20
N VAL A 148 7.09 -11.57 -2.14
CA VAL A 148 5.97 -10.65 -1.85
C VAL A 148 4.79 -11.43 -1.28
N ARG A 149 4.40 -12.55 -1.92
CA ARG A 149 3.31 -13.40 -1.44
C ARG A 149 3.54 -13.93 -0.03
N HIS A 150 4.79 -14.27 0.32
CA HIS A 150 5.15 -14.70 1.66
C HIS A 150 4.91 -13.58 2.69
N VAL A 151 5.38 -12.37 2.43
CA VAL A 151 5.14 -11.20 3.31
C VAL A 151 3.64 -11.00 3.54
N LEU A 152 2.84 -11.03 2.46
CA LEU A 152 1.40 -10.80 2.51
C LEU A 152 0.62 -11.95 3.16
N SER A 153 1.11 -13.20 3.06
CA SER A 153 0.35 -14.37 3.49
C SER A 153 0.73 -14.94 4.85
N LYS A 154 1.84 -14.49 5.43
CA LYS A 154 2.22 -14.86 6.79
C LYS A 154 1.52 -13.98 7.81
N GLU A 155 1.08 -14.61 8.89
CA GLU A 155 0.50 -13.91 10.04
C GLU A 155 1.48 -12.86 10.57
N ILE A 156 0.95 -11.82 11.21
CA ILE A 156 1.74 -10.88 12.01
C ILE A 156 2.78 -11.63 12.88
N TYR A 157 3.95 -11.01 13.07
CA TYR A 157 5.22 -11.56 13.58
C TYR A 157 6.12 -12.22 12.52
N GLU A 158 5.56 -12.89 11.51
CA GLU A 158 6.32 -13.46 10.39
C GLU A 158 6.07 -12.74 9.05
N GLY A 159 4.88 -12.14 8.91
CA GLY A 159 4.47 -11.31 7.78
C GLY A 159 3.56 -10.18 8.23
N VAL A 160 2.59 -9.82 7.39
CA VAL A 160 1.70 -8.67 7.63
C VAL A 160 0.21 -9.01 7.62
N CYS A 161 -0.17 -10.29 7.49
CA CYS A 161 -1.56 -10.70 7.53
C CYS A 161 -2.11 -10.59 8.97
N GLY A 162 -2.93 -9.57 9.22
CA GLY A 162 -3.67 -9.42 10.48
C GLY A 162 -5.09 -9.95 10.35
N HIS A 163 -5.67 -10.43 11.43
CA HIS A 163 -7.05 -10.92 11.44
C HIS A 163 -7.68 -10.73 12.84
N TYR A 164 -7.51 -9.50 13.36
CA TYR A 164 -8.06 -9.01 14.62
C TYR A 164 -9.23 -8.06 14.30
N TYR A 165 -10.28 -8.60 13.67
CA TYR A 165 -11.37 -7.84 13.10
C TYR A 165 -12.25 -7.17 14.17
N THR A 166 -12.50 -7.83 15.30
CA THR A 166 -13.21 -7.23 16.45
C THR A 166 -12.49 -5.98 16.98
N ASP A 167 -11.17 -5.96 16.80
CA ASP A 167 -10.29 -4.87 17.19
C ASP A 167 -10.09 -3.82 16.07
N TYR A 168 -10.90 -3.85 15.01
CA TYR A 168 -10.78 -2.97 13.84
C TYR A 168 -9.42 -3.07 13.11
N PHE A 169 -8.75 -4.21 13.22
CA PHE A 169 -7.44 -4.44 12.60
C PHE A 169 -7.34 -5.83 11.94
N GLY A 170 -7.74 -5.90 10.67
CA GLY A 170 -7.65 -7.14 9.90
C GLY A 170 -7.44 -6.90 8.41
N THR A 171 -6.73 -7.82 7.76
CA THR A 171 -6.52 -7.84 6.32
C THR A 171 -7.82 -8.23 5.64
N LEU A 172 -8.39 -7.31 4.86
CA LEU A 172 -9.61 -7.55 4.08
C LEU A 172 -9.32 -8.20 2.74
N PHE A 173 -8.18 -7.87 2.14
CA PHE A 173 -7.68 -8.50 0.93
C PHE A 173 -6.17 -8.24 0.78
N SER A 174 -5.53 -8.95 -0.14
CA SER A 174 -4.15 -8.72 -0.57
C SER A 174 -4.06 -8.89 -2.07
N VAL A 175 -3.27 -8.05 -2.74
CA VAL A 175 -3.12 -8.10 -4.20
C VAL A 175 -1.65 -8.06 -4.57
N ILE A 176 -1.27 -8.80 -5.60
CA ILE A 176 0.03 -8.73 -6.26
C ILE A 176 -0.23 -8.34 -7.71
N TYR A 177 0.31 -7.20 -8.12
CA TYR A 177 0.28 -6.73 -9.50
C TYR A 177 1.57 -7.13 -10.22
N ASP A 178 1.42 -7.84 -11.33
CA ASP A 178 2.49 -8.15 -12.27
C ASP A 178 2.41 -7.16 -13.42
N LEU A 179 3.27 -6.15 -13.37
CA LEU A 179 3.25 -5.06 -14.36
C LEU A 179 3.74 -5.55 -15.72
N THR A 180 4.63 -6.53 -15.78
CA THR A 180 5.13 -7.10 -17.03
C THR A 180 4.01 -7.79 -17.79
N GLU A 181 3.25 -8.65 -17.10
CA GLU A 181 2.14 -9.39 -17.72
C GLU A 181 0.81 -8.62 -17.72
N LEU A 182 0.74 -7.45 -17.08
CA LEU A 182 -0.50 -6.72 -16.82
C LEU A 182 -1.58 -7.57 -16.14
N LYS A 183 -1.16 -8.37 -15.15
CA LYS A 183 -2.05 -9.26 -14.41
C LYS A 183 -2.05 -8.93 -12.92
N ALA A 184 -3.12 -9.32 -12.25
CA ALA A 184 -3.23 -9.23 -10.80
C ALA A 184 -3.61 -10.58 -10.21
N GLU A 185 -3.02 -10.95 -9.08
CA GLU A 185 -3.49 -12.05 -8.24
C GLU A 185 -4.00 -11.46 -6.94
N ALA A 186 -5.20 -11.84 -6.52
CA ALA A 186 -5.83 -11.29 -5.33
C ALA A 186 -6.27 -12.38 -4.37
N CYS A 187 -6.06 -12.19 -3.08
CA CYS A 187 -6.66 -13.00 -2.03
C CYS A 187 -7.71 -12.15 -1.32
N PHE A 188 -8.97 -12.59 -1.33
CA PHE A 188 -10.07 -11.95 -0.62
C PHE A 188 -10.17 -12.54 0.80
N GLY A 189 -10.12 -11.69 1.82
CA GLY A 189 -9.95 -12.06 3.23
C GLY A 189 -8.47 -12.18 3.65
N ALA A 190 -8.25 -12.71 4.85
CA ALA A 190 -6.89 -12.99 5.36
C ALA A 190 -6.23 -14.13 4.55
N PRO A 191 -5.06 -13.93 3.90
CA PRO A 191 -4.45 -14.99 3.09
C PRO A 191 -3.93 -16.20 3.88
N THR A 192 -3.93 -16.14 5.21
CA THR A 192 -3.69 -17.31 6.08
C THR A 192 -4.84 -18.33 6.02
N HIS A 193 -6.05 -17.91 5.64
CA HIS A 193 -7.26 -18.74 5.64
C HIS A 193 -7.98 -18.77 4.28
N ASN A 194 -7.54 -17.94 3.34
CA ASN A 194 -8.17 -17.79 2.04
C ASN A 194 -7.19 -18.13 0.91
N LYS A 195 -7.75 -18.55 -0.22
CA LYS A 195 -6.96 -18.86 -1.42
C LYS A 195 -6.72 -17.60 -2.23
N TRP A 196 -5.55 -17.52 -2.84
CA TRP A 196 -5.26 -16.57 -3.91
C TRP A 196 -6.09 -16.95 -5.14
N GLN A 197 -6.65 -15.94 -5.80
CA GLN A 197 -7.48 -15.99 -7.00
C GLN A 197 -6.76 -15.28 -8.15
N GLY A 198 -7.13 -15.64 -9.38
CA GLY A 198 -6.55 -15.09 -10.60
C GLY A 198 -5.65 -16.09 -11.35
N PRO A 199 -4.77 -15.61 -12.24
CA PRO A 199 -4.53 -14.19 -12.52
C PRO A 199 -5.73 -13.52 -13.20
N PHE A 200 -6.00 -12.29 -12.80
CA PHE A 200 -6.95 -11.37 -13.43
C PHE A 200 -6.22 -10.48 -14.43
N SER A 201 -6.89 -10.10 -15.52
CA SER A 201 -6.35 -9.22 -16.54
C SER A 201 -7.32 -8.10 -16.90
N LEU A 202 -6.81 -7.03 -17.52
CA LEU A 202 -7.65 -5.95 -18.06
C LEU A 202 -8.43 -6.38 -19.33
N GLU A 203 -8.12 -7.55 -19.88
CA GLU A 203 -8.82 -8.16 -21.02
C GLU A 203 -9.98 -9.06 -20.57
N ASP A 204 -10.06 -9.38 -19.27
CA ASP A 204 -11.13 -10.18 -18.71
C ASP A 204 -12.49 -9.49 -18.95
N SER A 205 -13.52 -10.27 -19.20
CA SER A 205 -14.86 -9.74 -19.44
C SER A 205 -15.33 -8.90 -18.25
N VAL A 206 -15.74 -7.67 -18.50
CA VAL A 206 -16.34 -6.80 -17.49
C VAL A 206 -17.60 -7.45 -16.93
N GLY A 207 -17.66 -7.61 -15.61
CA GLY A 207 -18.79 -8.25 -14.94
C GLY A 207 -18.65 -8.23 -13.43
N LEU A 208 -19.66 -8.80 -12.76
CA LEU A 208 -19.66 -9.00 -11.32
C LEU A 208 -19.38 -10.47 -11.01
N SER A 209 -18.27 -10.71 -10.32
CA SER A 209 -17.91 -12.02 -9.77
C SER A 209 -18.06 -12.01 -8.25
N HIS A 210 -18.54 -13.11 -7.68
CA HIS A 210 -18.69 -13.26 -6.23
C HIS A 210 -17.62 -14.21 -5.69
N TYR A 211 -16.85 -13.74 -4.71
CA TYR A 211 -15.84 -14.53 -4.00
C TYR A 211 -16.23 -14.63 -2.54
N THR A 212 -16.21 -15.85 -1.98
CA THR A 212 -16.41 -16.06 -0.55
C THR A 212 -15.07 -15.94 0.16
N ALA A 213 -15.05 -15.19 1.27
CA ALA A 213 -13.87 -15.01 2.10
C ALA A 213 -14.17 -15.41 3.55
N ILE A 214 -13.24 -16.13 4.16
CA ILE A 214 -13.22 -16.44 5.59
C ILE A 214 -12.53 -15.27 6.29
N LEU A 215 -13.21 -14.68 7.27
CA LEU A 215 -12.65 -13.63 8.14
C LEU A 215 -12.45 -14.23 9.53
N PRO A 216 -11.34 -14.98 9.77
CA PRO A 216 -11.06 -15.57 11.07
C PRO A 216 -10.81 -14.44 12.07
N ASP A 217 -11.44 -14.45 13.24
CA ASP A 217 -11.20 -13.41 14.23
C ASP A 217 -10.42 -13.97 15.42
N LYS A 218 -9.22 -13.43 15.64
CA LYS A 218 -8.51 -13.59 16.91
C LYS A 218 -8.72 -12.31 17.71
N SER A 219 -9.16 -12.42 18.95
CA SER A 219 -9.11 -11.26 19.85
C SER A 219 -7.71 -11.18 20.44
N ILE A 220 -7.00 -10.10 20.11
CA ILE A 220 -5.79 -9.68 20.81
C ILE A 220 -6.06 -8.24 21.20
N LYS A 221 -6.01 -7.95 22.51
CA LYS A 221 -6.09 -6.54 22.91
C LYS A 221 -4.98 -5.79 22.17
N LEU A 222 -5.37 -4.80 21.40
CA LEU A 222 -4.50 -4.08 20.47
C LEU A 222 -3.20 -3.56 21.08
N ASP A 223 -3.24 -3.17 22.35
CA ASP A 223 -2.11 -2.76 23.16
C ASP A 223 -1.08 -3.89 23.37
N ALA A 224 -1.55 -5.11 23.55
CA ALA A 224 -0.75 -6.34 23.75
C ALA A 224 -0.09 -6.87 22.46
N LEU A 225 -0.46 -6.36 21.29
CA LEU A 225 0.25 -6.73 20.06
C LEU A 225 1.67 -6.16 20.12
N TRP A 226 2.67 -7.02 19.91
CA TRP A 226 4.11 -6.73 20.02
C TRP A 226 4.67 -6.53 21.44
N ASP A 227 3.91 -6.87 22.49
CA ASP A 227 4.39 -6.93 23.88
C ASP A 227 5.15 -8.24 24.18
#